data_AF-A0A922LXW3-F1
#
_entry.id   AF-A0A922LXW3-F1
#
_cell.length_a   1.000
_cell.length_b   1.000
_cell.length_c   1.000
_cell.angle_alpha   90.00
_cell.angle_beta   90.00
_cell.angle_gamma   90.00
#
_symmetry.space_group_name_H-M   'P 1'
#
loop_
_entity.id
_entity.type
_entity.pdbx_description
1 polymer ?
#
loop_
_entity_poly.entity_id
_entity_poly.type
_entity_poly.pdbx_seq_one_letter_code
_entity_poly.pdbx_strand_id
1 'polypeptide(L)'
;MGKTVVIDGKTVRPEDVLKPRLRGHRIAIMGDTYDSSELLRLMQVLHTANQITSITLDTLVHEATLDDSLYEDALSKGHSVPRVVMKLACQLNVRQLVLTHFSHRYDRIDSPDENTIKSEIGEQVNHSKKSKNDKKNKPSLQIILDQAKSTDFSGDIILADDQLLVKIPPVTQ
;
A
#
# COMPACT_ATOMS: atom_id res chain seq x y z
N MET A 1 -8.18 28.52 -8.37
CA MET A 1 -9.56 28.82 -7.92
C MET A 1 -10.23 29.68 -8.99
N GLY A 2 -11.55 29.58 -9.12
CA GLY A 2 -12.31 30.57 -9.89
C GLY A 2 -12.17 31.96 -9.24
N LYS A 3 -12.48 33.01 -10.00
CA LYS A 3 -12.56 34.38 -9.48
C LYS A 3 -14.03 34.71 -9.24
N THR A 4 -14.31 35.45 -8.17
CA THR A 4 -15.63 36.07 -7.97
C THR A 4 -15.88 37.08 -9.08
N VAL A 5 -17.06 37.03 -9.68
CA VAL A 5 -17.47 37.96 -10.74
C VAL A 5 -18.79 38.65 -10.39
N VAL A 6 -19.02 39.80 -11.00
CA VAL A 6 -20.30 40.52 -10.88
C VAL A 6 -20.96 40.52 -12.25
N ILE A 7 -22.18 40.00 -12.33
CA ILE A 7 -22.98 39.93 -13.56
C ILE A 7 -24.35 40.52 -13.22
N ASP A 8 -24.79 41.54 -13.97
CA ASP A 8 -26.07 42.23 -13.78
C ASP A 8 -26.32 42.72 -12.34
N GLY A 9 -25.26 43.21 -11.69
CA GLY A 9 -25.31 43.67 -10.29
C GLY A 9 -25.37 42.55 -9.24
N LYS A 10 -25.38 41.28 -9.64
CA LYS A 10 -25.29 40.12 -8.74
C LYS A 10 -23.86 39.62 -8.65
N THR A 11 -23.38 39.42 -7.42
CA THR A 11 -22.10 38.76 -7.16
C THR A 11 -22.26 37.24 -7.27
N VAL A 12 -21.46 36.61 -8.12
CA VAL A 12 -21.38 35.15 -8.25
C VAL A 12 -19.99 34.72 -7.80
N ARG A 13 -19.93 33.94 -6.72
CA ARG A 13 -18.71 33.34 -6.18
C ARG A 13 -18.50 31.94 -6.76
N PRO A 14 -17.25 31.44 -6.83
CA PRO A 14 -16.98 30.09 -7.32
C PRO A 14 -17.79 29.00 -6.60
N GLU A 15 -17.97 29.11 -5.29
CA GLU A 15 -18.75 28.19 -4.47
C GLU A 15 -20.26 28.18 -4.79
N ASP A 16 -20.79 29.24 -5.42
CA ASP A 16 -22.19 29.30 -5.84
C ASP A 16 -22.47 28.39 -7.06
N VAL A 17 -21.41 28.02 -7.80
CA VAL A 17 -21.50 27.29 -9.08
C VAL A 17 -20.62 26.03 -9.16
N LEU A 18 -19.73 25.83 -8.19
CA LEU A 18 -18.84 24.67 -8.11
C LEU A 18 -19.27 23.70 -7.00
N LYS A 19 -19.08 22.40 -7.25
CA LYS A 19 -19.19 21.37 -6.21
C LYS A 19 -18.05 21.49 -5.20
N PRO A 20 -18.18 20.89 -3.99
CA PRO A 20 -17.07 20.73 -3.07
C PRO A 20 -15.85 20.13 -3.76
N ARG A 21 -14.67 20.59 -3.37
CA ARG A 21 -13.41 20.08 -3.93
C ARG A 21 -13.26 18.61 -3.60
N LEU A 22 -13.07 17.79 -4.64
CA LEU A 22 -12.70 16.40 -4.47
C LEU A 22 -11.18 16.31 -4.33
N ARG A 23 -10.73 15.67 -3.26
CA ARG A 23 -9.35 15.25 -3.09
C ARG A 23 -9.01 14.22 -4.18
N GLY A 24 -7.81 14.30 -4.75
CA GLY A 24 -7.28 13.22 -5.58
C GLY A 24 -6.83 12.02 -4.73
N HIS A 25 -6.74 10.84 -5.35
CA HIS A 25 -6.14 9.67 -4.69
C HIS A 25 -4.71 9.98 -4.26
N ARG A 26 -4.32 9.52 -3.07
CA ARG A 26 -2.92 9.55 -2.63
C ARG A 26 -2.39 8.14 -2.46
N ILE A 27 -1.44 7.80 -3.31
CA ILE A 27 -0.81 6.49 -3.37
C ILE A 27 0.69 6.71 -3.14
N ALA A 28 1.28 5.95 -2.23
CA ALA A 28 2.73 5.89 -2.07
C ALA A 28 3.22 4.50 -2.49
N ILE A 29 4.25 4.46 -3.33
CA ILE A 29 4.91 3.22 -3.76
C ILE A 29 6.35 3.31 -3.29
N MET A 30 6.71 2.45 -2.35
CA MET A 30 8.06 2.40 -1.80
C MET A 30 8.89 1.38 -2.59
N GLY A 31 10.19 1.68 -2.73
CA GLY A 31 11.18 0.67 -3.08
C GLY A 31 11.73 -0.01 -1.83
N ASP A 32 12.80 -0.77 -2.01
CA ASP A 32 13.55 -1.40 -0.91
C ASP A 32 14.04 -0.35 0.08
N THR A 33 13.72 -0.56 1.36
CA THR A 33 14.13 0.34 2.43
C THR A 33 14.00 -0.33 3.79
N TYR A 34 14.87 0.04 4.72
CA TYR A 34 14.73 -0.28 6.14
C TYR A 34 14.15 0.89 6.96
N ASP A 35 14.16 2.10 6.41
CA ASP A 35 13.67 3.32 7.06
C ASP A 35 12.75 4.11 6.12
N SER A 36 11.52 4.30 6.56
CA SER A 36 10.47 4.99 5.82
C SER A 36 10.02 6.28 6.52
N SER A 37 10.82 6.78 7.48
CA SER A 37 10.56 8.01 8.23
C SER A 37 10.44 9.24 7.32
N GLU A 38 11.20 9.29 6.22
CA GLU A 38 11.15 10.41 5.27
C GLU A 38 9.82 10.47 4.49
N LEU A 39 9.11 9.34 4.29
CA LEU A 39 7.76 9.39 3.74
C LEU A 39 6.81 10.11 4.71
N LEU A 40 6.86 9.75 6.00
CA LEU A 40 6.05 10.41 7.02
C LEU A 40 6.35 11.91 7.08
N ARG A 41 7.64 12.26 7.06
CA ARG A 41 8.10 13.65 7.04
C ARG A 41 7.60 14.41 5.82
N LEU A 42 7.72 13.83 4.62
CA LEU A 42 7.23 14.43 3.38
C LEU A 42 5.74 14.74 3.48
N MET A 43 4.93 13.77 3.94
CA MET A 43 3.49 13.96 4.09
C MET A 43 3.16 15.08 5.09
N GLN A 44 3.88 15.15 6.21
CA GLN A 44 3.74 16.23 7.19
C GLN A 44 4.10 17.61 6.63
N VAL A 45 5.19 17.69 5.85
CA VAL A 45 5.61 18.95 5.19
C VAL A 45 4.56 19.40 4.17
N LEU A 46 4.08 18.51 3.31
CA LEU A 46 3.04 18.83 2.31
C LEU A 46 1.74 19.29 2.97
N HIS A 47 1.36 18.64 4.08
CA HIS A 47 0.19 19.03 4.86
C HIS A 47 0.36 20.41 5.49
N THR A 48 1.50 20.65 6.16
CA THR A 48 1.80 21.94 6.80
C THR A 48 1.91 23.09 5.80
N ALA A 49 2.37 22.80 4.58
CA ALA A 49 2.40 23.74 3.46
C ALA A 49 1.04 23.93 2.77
N ASN A 50 -0.05 23.38 3.32
CA ASN A 50 -1.41 23.41 2.78
C ASN A 50 -1.53 22.88 1.33
N GLN A 51 -0.63 21.98 0.93
CA GLN A 51 -0.66 21.34 -0.40
C GLN A 51 -1.61 20.13 -0.42
N ILE A 52 -1.79 19.48 0.74
CA ILE A 52 -2.73 18.38 0.95
C ILE A 52 -3.55 18.62 2.21
N THR A 53 -4.79 18.13 2.24
CA THR A 53 -5.76 18.38 3.33
C THR A 53 -5.64 17.44 4.52
N SER A 54 -4.86 16.37 4.40
CA SER A 54 -4.57 15.37 5.43
C SER A 54 -3.28 14.65 5.05
N ILE A 55 -2.66 13.87 5.94
CA ILE A 55 -1.53 12.98 5.61
C ILE A 55 -1.96 11.55 5.19
N THR A 56 -3.26 11.24 5.27
CA THR A 56 -3.86 9.94 4.92
C THR A 56 -3.48 9.43 3.53
N LEU A 57 -2.97 8.20 3.44
CA LEU A 57 -2.80 7.51 2.16
C LEU A 57 -3.98 6.59 1.86
N ASP A 58 -4.45 6.62 0.63
CA ASP A 58 -5.45 5.66 0.13
C ASP A 58 -4.84 4.27 -0.04
N THR A 59 -3.64 4.22 -0.63
CA THR A 59 -2.87 2.99 -0.79
C THR A 59 -1.40 3.24 -0.47
N LEU A 60 -0.79 2.35 0.31
CA LEU A 60 0.65 2.26 0.51
C LEU A 60 1.13 0.91 -0.03
N VAL A 61 2.04 0.92 -1.01
CA VAL A 61 2.78 -0.27 -1.44
C VAL A 61 4.14 -0.24 -0.76
N HIS A 62 4.46 -1.28 0.01
CA HIS A 62 5.69 -1.34 0.78
C HIS A 62 6.25 -2.76 0.82
N GLU A 63 7.58 -2.87 0.82
CA GLU A 63 8.24 -4.14 1.04
C GLU A 63 8.16 -4.60 2.49
N ALA A 64 8.05 -5.91 2.71
CA ALA A 64 8.27 -6.54 4.02
C ALA A 64 9.07 -7.82 3.79
N THR A 65 10.33 -7.65 3.38
CA THR A 65 11.16 -8.73 2.85
C THR A 65 11.32 -9.91 3.81
N LEU A 66 11.40 -9.65 5.12
CA LEU A 66 11.58 -10.66 6.16
C LEU A 66 10.56 -10.49 7.29
N ASP A 67 10.27 -11.57 8.02
CA ASP A 67 9.43 -11.53 9.22
C ASP A 67 10.16 -10.86 10.41
N ASP A 68 9.41 -10.44 11.42
CA ASP A 68 9.93 -9.65 12.55
C ASP A 68 11.05 -10.35 13.34
N SER A 69 11.13 -11.69 13.33
CA SER A 69 12.20 -12.44 14.02
C SER A 69 13.58 -12.25 13.38
N LEU A 70 13.60 -11.75 12.13
CA LEU A 70 14.81 -11.55 11.33
C LEU A 70 15.10 -10.06 11.12
N TYR A 71 14.66 -9.20 12.05
CA TYR A 71 14.84 -7.76 11.94
C TYR A 71 16.29 -7.32 11.72
N GLU A 72 17.24 -7.85 12.47
CA GLU A 72 18.65 -7.47 12.33
C GLU A 72 19.21 -7.85 10.94
N ASP A 73 18.75 -8.99 10.38
CA ASP A 73 19.09 -9.41 9.03
C ASP A 73 18.45 -8.48 7.98
N ALA A 74 17.21 -8.04 8.19
CA ALA A 74 16.53 -7.10 7.31
C ALA A 74 17.25 -5.75 7.32
N LEU A 75 17.48 -5.21 8.53
CA LEU A 75 18.17 -3.94 8.75
C LEU A 75 19.55 -3.91 8.09
N SER A 76 20.37 -4.93 8.32
CA SER A 76 21.72 -5.01 7.75
C SER A 76 21.74 -5.07 6.21
N LYS A 77 20.65 -5.53 5.59
CA LYS A 77 20.48 -5.61 4.13
C LYS A 77 19.69 -4.45 3.55
N GLY A 78 19.26 -3.50 4.38
CA GLY A 78 18.47 -2.35 3.94
C GLY A 78 17.01 -2.67 3.62
N HIS A 79 16.46 -3.72 4.26
CA HIS A 79 15.08 -4.15 4.07
C HIS A 79 14.19 -3.96 5.30
N SER A 80 12.88 -4.01 5.08
CA SER A 80 11.85 -3.85 6.11
C SER A 80 11.30 -5.18 6.61
N VAL A 81 10.69 -5.10 7.80
CA VAL A 81 9.89 -6.17 8.43
C VAL A 81 8.48 -5.65 8.73
N PRO A 82 7.48 -6.54 8.89
CA PRO A 82 6.08 -6.15 9.10
C PRO A 82 5.89 -5.08 10.17
N ARG A 83 6.46 -5.21 11.36
CA ARG A 83 6.23 -4.24 12.45
C ARG A 83 6.65 -2.81 12.10
N VAL A 84 7.68 -2.63 11.29
CA VAL A 84 8.16 -1.29 10.86
C VAL A 84 7.18 -0.70 9.87
N VAL A 85 6.76 -1.50 8.89
CA VAL A 85 5.79 -1.09 7.86
C VAL A 85 4.42 -0.77 8.48
N MET A 86 3.94 -1.62 9.39
CA MET A 86 2.66 -1.40 10.07
C MET A 86 2.68 -0.12 10.90
N LYS A 87 3.77 0.16 11.60
CA LYS A 87 3.91 1.41 12.37
C LYS A 87 3.76 2.63 11.47
N LEU A 88 4.44 2.65 10.32
CA LEU A 88 4.30 3.72 9.33
C LEU A 88 2.86 3.82 8.80
N ALA A 89 2.25 2.68 8.46
CA ALA A 89 0.91 2.61 7.93
C ALA A 89 -0.13 3.19 8.91
N CYS A 90 0.00 2.89 10.20
CA CYS A 90 -0.81 3.49 11.25
C CYS A 90 -0.57 5.00 11.38
N GLN A 91 0.69 5.45 11.40
CA GLN A 91 1.03 6.88 11.49
C GLN A 91 0.48 7.71 10.33
N LEU A 92 0.44 7.12 9.13
CA LEU A 92 -0.09 7.73 7.92
C LEU A 92 -1.58 7.46 7.71
N ASN A 93 -2.29 6.82 8.65
CA ASN A 93 -3.69 6.44 8.51
C ASN A 93 -3.98 5.76 7.16
N VAL A 94 -3.11 4.83 6.74
CA VAL A 94 -3.25 4.13 5.45
C VAL A 94 -4.56 3.34 5.42
N ARG A 95 -5.29 3.41 4.31
CA ARG A 95 -6.55 2.69 4.13
C ARG A 95 -6.38 1.30 3.52
N GLN A 96 -5.45 1.16 2.60
CA GLN A 96 -5.05 -0.10 1.98
C GLN A 96 -3.53 -0.23 1.99
N LEU A 97 -3.01 -1.27 2.62
CA LEU A 97 -1.60 -1.62 2.65
C LEU A 97 -1.35 -2.82 1.74
N VAL A 98 -0.47 -2.65 0.75
CA VAL A 98 0.00 -3.71 -0.13
C VAL A 98 1.42 -4.06 0.29
N LEU A 99 1.60 -5.25 0.86
CA LEU A 99 2.90 -5.81 1.18
C LEU A 99 3.43 -6.61 -0.01
N THR A 100 4.69 -6.39 -0.38
CA THR A 100 5.33 -7.05 -1.54
C THR A 100 6.82 -7.29 -1.27
N HIS A 101 7.56 -7.72 -2.31
CA HIS A 101 9.01 -7.93 -2.31
C HIS A 101 9.47 -8.89 -1.21
N PHE A 102 8.80 -10.04 -1.12
CA PHE A 102 9.10 -11.02 -0.09
C PHE A 102 10.35 -11.84 -0.43
N SER A 103 11.13 -12.20 0.59
CA SER A 103 12.26 -13.12 0.41
C SER A 103 11.79 -14.47 -0.12
N HIS A 104 12.52 -15.02 -1.10
CA HIS A 104 12.29 -16.37 -1.65
C HIS A 104 12.36 -17.51 -0.62
N ARG A 105 12.77 -17.21 0.63
CA ARG A 105 12.75 -18.16 1.74
C ARG A 105 11.34 -18.55 2.17
N TYR A 106 10.33 -17.74 1.85
CA TYR A 106 8.95 -18.04 2.21
C TYR A 106 8.22 -18.76 1.09
N ASP A 107 7.37 -19.71 1.48
CA ASP A 107 6.38 -20.30 0.57
C ASP A 107 5.15 -19.39 0.48
N ARG A 108 4.62 -19.23 -0.73
CA ARG A 108 3.44 -18.40 -0.99
C ARG A 108 2.19 -18.98 -0.33
N ILE A 109 1.24 -18.11 -0.04
CA ILE A 109 -0.11 -18.49 0.39
C ILE A 109 -0.97 -18.50 -0.88
N ASP A 110 -1.72 -19.57 -1.12
CA ASP A 110 -2.73 -19.57 -2.17
C ASP A 110 -3.84 -18.60 -1.75
N SER A 111 -3.96 -17.44 -2.40
CA SER A 111 -5.04 -16.49 -2.10
C SER A 111 -6.35 -16.97 -2.75
N PRO A 112 -7.51 -16.83 -2.09
CA PRO A 112 -8.81 -17.15 -2.70
C PRO A 112 -9.12 -16.32 -3.97
N ASP A 113 -8.58 -15.09 -4.05
CA ASP A 113 -8.89 -14.11 -5.08
C ASP A 113 -8.12 -14.29 -6.40
N GLU A 114 -7.00 -15.03 -6.38
CA GLU A 114 -6.28 -15.38 -7.61
C GLU A 114 -7.15 -16.14 -8.61
N ASN A 115 -8.12 -16.93 -8.13
CA ASN A 115 -9.03 -17.69 -8.99
C ASN A 115 -10.12 -16.80 -9.61
N THR A 116 -10.52 -15.72 -8.94
CA THR A 116 -11.54 -14.79 -9.45
C THR A 116 -10.97 -13.94 -10.59
N ILE A 117 -9.74 -13.43 -10.44
CA ILE A 117 -9.07 -12.58 -11.45
C ILE A 117 -8.64 -13.40 -12.68
N LYS A 118 -8.16 -14.65 -12.50
CA LYS A 118 -7.81 -15.55 -13.60
C LYS A 118 -9.00 -15.94 -14.48
N SER A 119 -10.23 -15.80 -13.98
CA SER A 119 -11.45 -16.10 -14.75
C SER A 119 -11.88 -14.95 -15.68
N GLU A 120 -11.45 -13.72 -15.41
CA GLU A 120 -11.78 -12.53 -16.20
C GLU A 120 -10.69 -12.15 -17.21
N ILE A 121 -9.44 -12.56 -16.97
CA ILE A 121 -8.31 -12.31 -17.87
C ILE A 121 -7.88 -13.67 -18.45
N GLY A 122 -8.44 -14.03 -19.61
CA GLY A 122 -8.10 -15.27 -20.28
C GLY A 122 -6.64 -15.29 -20.72
N GLU A 123 -5.79 -16.01 -20.00
CA GLU A 123 -4.45 -16.36 -20.50
C GLU A 123 -3.98 -17.74 -20.02
N GLN A 124 -3.38 -18.46 -20.98
CA GLN A 124 -3.11 -19.89 -20.95
C GLN A 124 -1.93 -20.23 -20.03
N VAL A 125 -2.14 -21.15 -19.10
CA VAL A 125 -1.11 -21.69 -18.22
C VAL A 125 -0.21 -22.66 -18.99
N ASN A 126 1.01 -22.23 -19.33
CA ASN A 126 2.07 -23.16 -19.68
C ASN A 126 2.69 -23.74 -18.40
N HIS A 127 2.21 -24.93 -18.03
CA HIS A 127 2.70 -25.76 -16.95
C HIS A 127 4.14 -26.25 -17.23
N SER A 128 5.14 -25.53 -16.74
CA SER A 128 6.50 -26.07 -16.62
C SER A 128 6.64 -26.77 -15.28
N LYS A 129 6.43 -28.10 -15.28
CA LYS A 129 6.74 -28.99 -14.16
C LYS A 129 8.22 -28.82 -13.79
N LYS A 130 8.53 -28.20 -12.65
CA LYS A 130 9.89 -28.21 -12.09
C LYS A 130 10.05 -29.36 -11.10
N SER A 131 11.13 -30.09 -11.32
CA SER A 131 11.56 -31.33 -10.66
C SER A 131 11.56 -31.24 -9.13
N LYS A 132 11.10 -32.33 -8.50
CA LYS A 132 11.35 -32.63 -7.09
C LYS A 132 12.86 -32.84 -6.90
N ASN A 133 13.49 -32.04 -6.05
CA ASN A 133 14.58 -32.43 -5.13
C ASN A 133 14.98 -31.18 -4.31
N ASP A 134 15.11 -31.34 -2.99
CA ASP A 134 15.48 -30.36 -1.95
C ASP A 134 14.45 -29.31 -1.48
N LYS A 135 13.25 -29.74 -1.07
CA LYS A 135 12.39 -28.87 -0.25
C LYS A 135 12.86 -28.89 1.21
N LYS A 136 13.80 -28.01 1.57
CA LYS A 136 13.85 -27.47 2.94
C LYS A 136 12.44 -26.97 3.28
N ASN A 137 11.89 -27.32 4.44
CA ASN A 137 10.63 -26.77 4.93
C ASN A 137 10.78 -25.24 5.01
N LYS A 138 10.21 -24.54 4.02
CA LYS A 138 10.21 -23.08 3.99
C LYS A 138 9.06 -22.58 4.87
N PRO A 139 9.26 -21.54 5.70
CA PRO A 139 8.14 -20.89 6.39
C PRO A 139 7.15 -20.33 5.37
N SER A 140 5.86 -20.30 5.69
CA SER A 140 4.85 -19.66 4.82
C SER A 140 4.86 -18.14 4.99
N LEU A 141 4.52 -17.39 3.95
CA LEU A 141 4.22 -15.95 4.03
C LEU A 141 3.10 -15.62 5.04
N GLN A 142 2.34 -16.61 5.49
CA GLN A 142 1.33 -16.44 6.54
C GLN A 142 1.91 -15.79 7.80
N ILE A 143 3.18 -16.05 8.12
CA ILE A 143 3.85 -15.42 9.28
C ILE A 143 3.90 -13.89 9.16
N ILE A 144 4.17 -13.37 7.95
CA ILE A 144 4.22 -11.93 7.68
C ILE A 144 2.81 -11.34 7.79
N LEU A 145 1.81 -12.03 7.25
CA LEU A 145 0.42 -11.60 7.34
C LEU A 145 -0.09 -11.56 8.79
N ASP A 146 0.24 -12.58 9.58
CA ASP A 146 -0.15 -12.67 10.99
C ASP A 146 0.50 -11.57 11.81
N GLN A 147 1.80 -11.31 11.60
CA GLN A 147 2.50 -10.19 12.23
C GLN A 147 1.86 -8.85 11.85
N ALA A 148 1.54 -8.64 10.57
CA ALA A 148 0.86 -7.44 10.12
C ALA A 148 -0.52 -7.24 10.79
N LYS A 149 -1.31 -8.32 10.87
CA LYS A 149 -2.65 -8.34 11.50
C LYS A 149 -2.65 -8.24 13.02
N SER A 150 -1.52 -8.48 13.69
CA SER A 150 -1.40 -8.33 15.15
C SER A 150 -1.31 -6.88 15.63
N THR A 151 -1.42 -5.91 14.73
CA THR A 151 -1.33 -4.47 15.01
C THR A 151 -2.71 -3.82 15.02
N ASP A 152 -2.82 -2.60 15.59
CA ASP A 152 -4.07 -1.82 15.60
C ASP A 152 -4.45 -1.22 14.22
N PHE A 153 -3.88 -1.75 13.14
CA PHE A 153 -4.14 -1.28 11.79
C PHE A 153 -5.57 -1.66 11.36
N SER A 154 -6.36 -0.66 11.01
CA SER A 154 -7.77 -0.82 10.65
C SER A 154 -8.03 -0.87 9.15
N GLY A 155 -7.00 -0.71 8.32
CA GLY A 155 -7.10 -0.78 6.87
C GLY A 155 -7.02 -2.20 6.30
N ASP A 156 -7.22 -2.31 4.99
CA ASP A 156 -7.07 -3.58 4.28
C ASP A 156 -5.59 -3.92 4.10
N ILE A 157 -5.23 -5.20 4.29
CA ILE A 157 -3.87 -5.70 4.05
C ILE A 157 -3.91 -6.71 2.90
N ILE A 158 -3.12 -6.46 1.87
CA ILE A 158 -2.99 -7.30 0.68
C ILE A 158 -1.54 -7.77 0.60
N LEU A 159 -1.31 -9.08 0.47
CA LEU A 159 -0.02 -9.60 0.02
C LEU A 159 -0.04 -9.65 -1.51
N ALA A 160 0.93 -9.00 -2.14
CA ALA A 160 1.04 -8.94 -3.59
C ALA A 160 2.32 -9.60 -4.07
N ASP A 161 2.21 -10.44 -5.10
CA ASP A 161 3.33 -10.76 -5.97
C ASP A 161 3.63 -9.58 -6.91
N ASP A 162 4.84 -9.53 -7.48
CA ASP A 162 5.39 -8.42 -8.28
C ASP A 162 4.54 -7.98 -9.51
N GLN A 163 3.42 -8.65 -9.80
CA GLN A 163 2.55 -8.40 -10.96
C GLN A 163 1.05 -8.44 -10.63
N LEU A 164 0.66 -8.42 -9.35
CA LEU A 164 -0.75 -8.43 -8.96
C LEU A 164 -1.44 -7.12 -9.36
N LEU A 165 -2.58 -7.21 -10.05
CA LEU A 165 -3.46 -6.07 -10.27
C LEU A 165 -4.25 -5.77 -9.00
N VAL A 166 -3.99 -4.60 -8.39
CA VAL A 166 -4.66 -4.16 -7.17
C VAL A 166 -5.60 -3.00 -7.48
N LYS A 167 -6.86 -3.12 -7.05
CA LYS A 167 -7.84 -2.03 -7.16
C LYS A 167 -7.64 -1.02 -6.03
N ILE A 168 -7.47 0.25 -6.41
CA ILE A 168 -7.35 1.36 -5.46
C ILE A 168 -8.72 1.66 -4.82
N PRO A 169 -8.80 1.83 -3.48
CA PRO A 169 -10.05 2.16 -2.82
C PRO A 169 -10.55 3.55 -3.23
N PRO A 170 -11.88 3.77 -3.30
CA PRO A 170 -12.44 5.07 -3.67
C PRO A 170 -12.04 6.14 -2.66
N VAL A 171 -11.80 7.37 -3.14
CA VAL A 171 -11.59 8.54 -2.28
C VAL A 171 -12.87 8.80 -1.48
N THR A 172 -12.85 8.54 -0.17
CA THR A 172 -13.92 8.98 0.74
C THR A 172 -13.60 10.41 1.21
N GLN A 173 -14.61 11.28 1.28
CA GLN A 173 -14.42 12.66 1.75
C GLN A 173 -13.90 12.72 3.18
#